data_AF-A0A7V8NUD6-F1
#
_entry.id   AF-A0A7V8NUD6-F1
#
_cell.length_a   1.000
_cell.length_b   1.000
_cell.length_c   1.000
_cell.angle_alpha   90.00
_cell.angle_beta   90.00
_cell.angle_gamma   90.00
#
_symmetry.space_group_name_H-M   'P 1'
#
loop_
_entity.id
_entity.type
_entity.pdbx_description
1 polymer ?
#
loop_
_entity_poly.entity_id
_entity_poly.type
_entity_poly.pdbx_seq_one_letter_code
_entity_poly.pdbx_strand_id
1 'polypeptide(L)'
;MRTWLTNAWSNGLAECRKILRPRRLECGSLAAALPPSRTSPYFAGLHRFSRFAAPAAFALLAAASARADEAGGEANLKLPDLSQVSFLGIDGHTLLLFGILFCLFGLAFGLVIYTRLKNLPVHKSMRDISELIYETCKTYLQTQGKFLLLLWAFIAVVIVLYFGVLHPIPDKPRAIAVPIILFFSLVGMAGSYCVAWFGIRVNTFANSRAAFAGLRGKPYPINHIPLEAGMSVGMMLISVELLMMLVILLFIPGDYAGPCFIGFAIGESLGAAALRIAGGIFTKIADIGSDLMKIVFKIKEDDARNPGVIADCTGDNAGDSVGPTADGFETYGVTGVALITFILLAVKDPTVQVQLLVWIFVMRIIMLVASALAYFINGFIAKAKYGKAEDMNFEAPLTSLVWITSLVSIGLTYLVSWRVIPSLGGDDTQWWKLATIISCGTLAGAIIPELVKVFTSVDSRHTKEIVTSAQEGGPSLGILSGFVAGNYSGFYLGLSMVLLMSIGYL
;
A
#
# COMPACT_ATOMS: atom_id res chain seq x y z
N MET A 1 -10.90 13.33 31.31
CA MET A 1 -10.34 12.21 30.52
C MET A 1 -8.80 12.25 30.44
N ARG A 2 -8.17 13.37 30.05
CA ARG A 2 -6.70 13.56 30.11
C ARG A 2 -6.10 13.34 31.50
N THR A 3 -6.73 13.87 32.54
CA THR A 3 -6.35 13.69 33.96
C THR A 3 -6.61 12.29 34.51
N TRP A 4 -7.52 11.52 33.89
CA TRP A 4 -7.82 10.15 34.32
C TRP A 4 -6.80 9.16 33.73
N LEU A 5 -6.42 9.35 32.46
CA LEU A 5 -5.38 8.57 31.78
C LEU A 5 -3.99 8.79 32.39
N THR A 6 -3.63 10.03 32.76
CA THR A 6 -2.34 10.29 33.45
C THR A 6 -2.28 9.67 34.84
N ASN A 7 -3.38 9.72 35.59
CA ASN A 7 -3.43 9.16 36.95
C ASN A 7 -3.50 7.63 36.96
N ALA A 8 -4.17 7.00 35.98
CA ALA A 8 -4.17 5.56 35.82
C ALA A 8 -2.78 5.03 35.44
N TRP A 9 -2.06 5.75 34.58
CA TRP A 9 -0.70 5.38 34.15
C TRP A 9 0.34 5.59 35.26
N SER A 10 0.25 6.67 36.04
CA SER A 10 1.15 6.89 37.19
C SER A 10 0.90 5.88 38.32
N ASN A 11 -0.35 5.52 38.58
CA ASN A 11 -0.71 4.55 39.60
C ASN A 11 -0.32 3.11 39.18
N GLY A 12 -0.45 2.77 37.89
CA GLY A 12 0.04 1.49 37.35
C GLY A 12 1.56 1.34 37.45
N LEU A 13 2.32 2.41 37.18
CA LEU A 13 3.79 2.42 37.35
C LEU A 13 4.22 2.32 38.82
N ALA A 14 3.44 2.88 39.76
CA ALA A 14 3.70 2.77 41.19
C ALA A 14 3.45 1.34 41.71
N GLU A 15 2.42 0.66 41.20
CA GLU A 15 2.11 -0.73 41.57
C GLU A 15 3.12 -1.72 40.96
N CYS A 16 3.57 -1.52 39.72
CA CYS A 16 4.68 -2.28 39.13
C CYS A 16 5.98 -2.14 39.93
N ARG A 17 6.24 -0.97 40.53
CA ARG A 17 7.44 -0.74 41.36
C ARG A 17 7.37 -1.45 42.72
N LYS A 18 6.17 -1.75 43.24
CA LYS A 18 5.98 -2.59 44.44
C LYS A 18 6.18 -4.08 44.16
N ILE A 19 5.82 -4.53 42.95
CA ILE A 19 5.97 -5.93 42.51
C ILE A 19 7.44 -6.28 42.20
N LEU A 20 8.24 -5.32 41.74
CA LEU A 20 9.65 -5.51 41.36
C LEU A 20 10.67 -5.25 42.49
N ARG A 21 10.33 -5.48 43.77
CA ARG A 21 11.37 -5.48 44.82
C ARG A 21 12.29 -6.71 44.64
N PRO A 22 13.61 -6.54 44.48
CA PRO A 22 14.51 -7.68 44.45
C PRO A 22 14.52 -8.38 45.81
N ARG A 23 14.21 -9.68 45.87
CA ARG A 23 14.57 -10.51 47.01
C ARG A 23 16.11 -10.58 47.05
N ARG A 24 16.72 -10.11 48.14
CA ARG A 24 18.13 -10.38 48.43
C ARG A 24 18.32 -11.90 48.51
N LEU A 25 19.01 -12.46 47.54
CA LEU A 25 19.69 -13.75 47.68
C LEU A 25 21.03 -13.44 48.34
N GLU A 26 21.22 -13.93 49.56
CA GLU A 26 22.53 -14.00 50.19
C GLU A 26 23.39 -14.99 49.41
N CYS A 27 24.43 -14.51 48.72
CA CYS A 27 25.47 -15.35 48.18
C CYS A 27 26.77 -14.99 48.91
N GLY A 28 27.16 -15.89 49.82
CA GLY A 28 28.43 -15.82 50.52
C GLY A 28 29.62 -16.08 49.57
N SER A 29 30.73 -15.43 49.93
CA SER A 29 32.13 -15.70 49.57
C SER A 29 32.45 -16.13 48.14
N LEU A 30 33.02 -15.22 47.36
CA LEU A 30 34.19 -15.46 46.49
C LEU A 30 34.62 -14.11 45.87
N ALA A 31 35.24 -13.28 46.71
CA ALA A 31 35.94 -12.08 46.28
C ALA A 31 37.42 -12.26 46.59
N ALA A 32 38.17 -12.85 45.66
CA ALA A 32 39.61 -12.70 45.57
C ALA A 32 40.11 -13.16 44.20
N ALA A 33 40.92 -12.28 43.58
CA ALA A 33 41.85 -12.51 42.47
C ALA A 33 41.39 -12.10 41.06
N LEU A 34 41.54 -10.80 40.74
CA LEU A 34 41.97 -10.33 39.41
C LEU A 34 42.72 -8.97 39.56
N PRO A 35 43.87 -8.75 38.89
CA PRO A 35 44.69 -7.54 39.01
C PRO A 35 44.18 -6.36 38.14
N PRO A 36 44.62 -5.11 38.37
CA PRO A 36 44.01 -3.92 37.76
C PRO A 36 44.32 -3.80 36.26
N SER A 37 43.28 -3.48 35.49
CA SER A 37 43.30 -3.28 34.04
C SER A 37 44.03 -2.00 33.62
N ARG A 38 44.99 -2.14 32.70
CA ARG A 38 45.54 -1.06 31.87
C ARG A 38 44.44 -0.45 30.99
N THR A 39 44.42 0.87 30.90
CA THR A 39 43.59 1.66 29.98
C THR A 39 43.91 1.35 28.52
N SER A 40 42.90 1.00 27.73
CA SER A 40 42.99 0.74 26.28
C SER A 40 42.43 1.94 25.46
N PRO A 41 43.06 2.35 24.35
CA PRO A 41 42.67 3.52 23.58
C PRO A 41 41.63 3.15 22.51
N TYR A 42 40.34 3.15 22.85
CA TYR A 42 39.25 2.88 21.88
C TYR A 42 38.29 4.05 21.64
N PHE A 43 38.54 5.24 22.21
CA PHE A 43 37.66 6.41 22.06
C PHE A 43 38.11 7.47 21.03
N ALA A 44 39.16 7.22 20.24
CA ALA A 44 39.66 8.20 19.26
C ALA A 44 39.02 8.11 17.85
N GLY A 45 38.12 7.15 17.60
CA GLY A 45 37.61 6.85 16.25
C GLY A 45 36.41 7.68 15.76
N LEU A 46 35.61 8.28 16.66
CA LEU A 46 34.35 8.93 16.25
C LEU A 46 34.51 10.34 15.66
N HIS A 47 35.64 11.03 15.90
CA HIS A 47 35.84 12.40 15.39
C HIS A 47 36.42 12.48 13.96
N ARG A 48 36.83 11.35 13.35
CA ARG A 48 37.37 11.35 11.98
C ARG A 48 36.32 11.12 10.89
N PHE A 49 35.17 10.53 11.20
CA PHE A 49 34.13 10.27 10.20
C PHE A 49 33.30 11.51 9.82
N SER A 50 33.19 12.53 10.68
CA SER A 50 32.41 13.74 10.35
C SER A 50 33.12 14.71 9.39
N ARG A 51 34.45 14.57 9.20
CA ARG A 51 35.23 15.48 8.35
C ARG A 51 35.27 15.07 6.87
N PHE A 52 34.91 13.83 6.53
CA PHE A 52 34.88 13.34 5.15
C PHE A 52 33.45 13.19 4.58
N ALA A 53 32.43 13.06 5.44
CA ALA A 53 31.04 12.94 5.00
C ALA A 53 30.46 14.26 4.47
N ALA A 54 30.81 15.40 5.08
CA ALA A 54 30.32 16.72 4.67
C ALA A 54 30.82 17.18 3.27
N PRO A 55 32.11 17.06 2.91
CA PRO A 55 32.57 17.46 1.58
C PRO A 55 32.15 16.46 0.48
N ALA A 56 31.96 15.17 0.80
CA ALA A 56 31.46 14.18 -0.16
C ALA A 56 29.99 14.42 -0.54
N ALA A 57 29.15 14.81 0.43
CA ALA A 57 27.76 15.21 0.17
C ALA A 57 27.68 16.49 -0.68
N PHE A 58 28.57 17.45 -0.45
CA PHE A 58 28.65 18.68 -1.25
C PHE A 58 29.17 18.43 -2.68
N ALA A 59 30.11 17.49 -2.85
CA ALA A 59 30.60 17.09 -4.16
C ALA A 59 29.54 16.32 -4.99
N LEU A 60 28.70 15.51 -4.34
CA LEU A 60 27.54 14.85 -4.96
C LEU A 60 26.45 15.85 -5.37
N LEU A 61 26.19 16.87 -4.55
CA LEU A 61 25.26 17.98 -4.88
C LEU A 61 25.80 18.86 -6.02
N ALA A 62 27.11 19.13 -6.06
CA ALA A 62 27.75 19.90 -7.13
C ALA A 62 27.83 19.11 -8.45
N ALA A 63 28.09 17.79 -8.39
CA ALA A 63 28.08 16.93 -9.57
C ALA A 63 26.67 16.73 -10.15
N ALA A 64 25.62 16.77 -9.31
CA ALA A 64 24.23 16.78 -9.77
C ALA A 64 23.85 18.11 -10.47
N SER A 65 24.43 19.23 -10.05
CA SER A 65 24.19 20.54 -10.68
C SER A 65 24.92 20.72 -12.03
N ALA A 66 26.00 19.96 -12.29
CA ALA A 66 26.81 20.09 -13.49
C ALA A 66 26.29 19.27 -14.70
N ARG A 67 25.15 18.59 -14.56
CA ARG A 67 24.51 17.79 -15.63
C ARG A 67 23.08 18.21 -15.94
N ALA A 68 22.68 19.41 -15.51
CA ALA A 68 21.33 19.96 -15.70
C ALA A 68 21.14 20.74 -17.02
N ASP A 69 21.97 20.50 -18.03
CA ASP A 69 21.72 20.93 -19.41
C ASP A 69 21.10 19.76 -20.19
N GLU A 70 19.87 19.40 -19.83
CA GLU A 70 18.82 18.93 -20.73
C GLU A 70 17.48 19.03 -19.99
N ALA A 71 16.56 19.83 -20.53
CA ALA A 71 15.27 20.15 -19.94
C ALA A 71 14.34 18.92 -19.88
N GLY A 72 14.43 18.11 -18.82
CA GLY A 72 13.71 16.83 -18.71
C GLY A 72 13.08 16.54 -17.35
N GLY A 73 12.39 17.51 -16.73
CA GLY A 73 11.59 17.26 -15.51
C GLY A 73 10.11 16.96 -15.83
N GLU A 74 9.44 16.14 -15.00
CA GLU A 74 8.00 15.81 -15.15
C GLU A 74 7.09 17.05 -15.18
N ALA A 75 7.53 18.14 -14.53
CA ALA A 75 6.85 19.42 -14.55
C ALA A 75 6.86 20.13 -15.93
N ASN A 76 7.73 19.69 -16.84
CA ASN A 76 7.87 20.26 -18.18
C ASN A 76 7.04 19.51 -19.24
N LEU A 77 6.41 18.39 -18.86
CA LEU A 77 5.64 17.55 -19.78
C LEU A 77 4.51 18.34 -20.44
N LYS A 78 4.42 18.22 -21.77
CA LYS A 78 3.34 18.75 -22.60
C LYS A 78 2.60 17.56 -23.19
N LEU A 79 1.33 17.41 -22.88
CA LEU A 79 0.52 16.34 -23.46
C LEU A 79 0.17 16.66 -24.92
N PRO A 80 0.29 15.68 -25.84
CA PRO A 80 -0.24 15.82 -27.18
C PRO A 80 -1.77 15.83 -27.16
N ASP A 81 -2.38 16.36 -28.22
CA ASP A 81 -3.83 16.34 -28.39
C ASP A 81 -4.29 14.90 -28.67
N LEU A 82 -5.07 14.36 -27.73
CA LEU A 82 -5.54 12.97 -27.76
C LEU A 82 -6.59 12.72 -28.85
N SER A 83 -7.16 13.77 -29.45
CA SER A 83 -8.12 13.66 -30.55
C SER A 83 -7.47 13.37 -31.90
N GLN A 84 -6.13 13.47 -32.00
CA GLN A 84 -5.39 13.31 -33.25
C GLN A 84 -5.42 11.90 -33.82
N VAL A 85 -5.62 10.88 -32.98
CA VAL A 85 -5.61 9.47 -33.37
C VAL A 85 -6.97 8.86 -33.14
N SER A 86 -7.47 8.12 -34.14
CA SER A 86 -8.68 7.32 -34.02
C SER A 86 -8.35 5.88 -33.64
N PHE A 87 -9.10 5.36 -32.68
CA PHE A 87 -9.09 3.99 -32.20
C PHE A 87 -10.48 3.40 -32.43
N LEU A 88 -10.57 2.30 -33.18
CA LEU A 88 -11.85 1.62 -33.44
C LEU A 88 -12.94 2.53 -34.05
N GLY A 89 -12.55 3.57 -34.80
CA GLY A 89 -13.47 4.53 -35.43
C GLY A 89 -13.93 5.67 -34.53
N ILE A 90 -13.39 5.79 -33.31
CA ILE A 90 -13.66 6.89 -32.35
C ILE A 90 -12.33 7.59 -32.04
N ASP A 91 -12.33 8.87 -31.71
CA ASP A 91 -11.11 9.57 -31.30
C ASP A 91 -10.65 9.15 -29.88
N GLY A 92 -9.35 9.32 -29.59
CA GLY A 92 -8.77 8.92 -28.31
C GLY A 92 -9.36 9.65 -27.10
N HIS A 93 -9.74 10.93 -27.24
CA HIS A 93 -10.34 11.70 -26.16
C HIS A 93 -11.72 11.14 -25.78
N THR A 94 -12.58 10.91 -26.77
CA THR A 94 -13.91 10.31 -26.59
C THR A 94 -13.82 8.89 -26.05
N LEU A 95 -12.85 8.09 -26.49
CA LEU A 95 -12.63 6.75 -25.94
C LEU A 95 -12.32 6.79 -24.44
N LEU A 96 -11.46 7.72 -24.01
CA LEU A 96 -11.11 7.88 -22.60
C LEU A 96 -12.22 8.53 -21.77
N LEU A 97 -13.09 9.36 -22.39
CA LEU A 97 -14.33 9.82 -21.74
C LEU A 97 -15.26 8.66 -21.39
N PHE A 98 -15.39 7.65 -22.27
CA PHE A 98 -16.10 6.42 -21.91
C PHE A 98 -15.42 5.69 -20.74
N GLY A 99 -14.10 5.80 -20.63
CA GLY A 99 -13.32 5.32 -19.49
C GLY A 99 -13.79 5.86 -18.13
N ILE A 100 -14.22 7.12 -18.08
CA ILE A 100 -14.78 7.73 -16.86
C ILE A 100 -16.01 6.94 -16.38
N LEU A 101 -16.87 6.44 -17.29
CA LEU A 101 -18.03 5.64 -16.91
C LEU A 101 -17.63 4.35 -16.19
N PHE A 102 -16.54 3.70 -16.59
CA PHE A 102 -16.02 2.51 -15.92
C PHE A 102 -15.49 2.83 -14.52
N CYS A 103 -14.80 3.96 -14.34
CA CYS A 103 -14.42 4.44 -13.02
C CYS A 103 -15.67 4.68 -12.15
N LEU A 104 -16.70 5.33 -12.69
CA LEU A 104 -17.96 5.55 -11.97
C LEU A 104 -18.65 4.23 -11.60
N PHE A 105 -18.63 3.22 -12.48
CA PHE A 105 -19.14 1.88 -12.15
C PHE A 105 -18.33 1.20 -11.06
N GLY A 106 -17.00 1.34 -11.05
CA GLY A 106 -16.15 0.82 -9.98
C GLY A 106 -16.40 1.51 -8.63
N LEU A 107 -16.61 2.83 -8.61
CA LEU A 107 -17.04 3.57 -7.42
C LEU A 107 -18.41 3.11 -6.94
N ALA A 108 -19.38 2.99 -7.86
CA ALA A 108 -20.72 2.52 -7.57
C ALA A 108 -20.69 1.09 -7.00
N PHE A 109 -19.85 0.22 -7.55
CA PHE A 109 -19.64 -1.13 -7.03
C PHE A 109 -19.17 -1.07 -5.57
N GLY A 110 -18.14 -0.27 -5.26
CA GLY A 110 -17.67 -0.10 -3.88
C GLY A 110 -18.77 0.41 -2.94
N LEU A 111 -19.56 1.40 -3.37
CA LEU A 111 -20.66 1.95 -2.56
C LEU A 111 -21.84 0.96 -2.37
N VAL A 112 -22.14 0.13 -3.37
CA VAL A 112 -23.14 -0.93 -3.26
C VAL A 112 -22.71 -1.95 -2.23
N ILE A 113 -21.45 -2.39 -2.26
CA ILE A 113 -20.92 -3.35 -1.30
C ILE A 113 -20.85 -2.75 0.11
N TYR A 114 -20.42 -1.50 0.25
CA TYR A 114 -20.48 -0.76 1.51
C TYR A 114 -21.91 -0.80 2.11
N THR A 115 -22.92 -0.52 1.28
CA THR A 115 -24.32 -0.50 1.71
C THR A 115 -24.80 -1.90 2.10
N ARG A 116 -24.39 -2.93 1.36
CA ARG A 116 -24.69 -4.32 1.68
C ARG A 116 -24.08 -4.74 3.02
N LEU A 117 -22.79 -4.49 3.23
CA LEU A 117 -22.08 -4.81 4.48
C LEU A 117 -22.68 -4.09 5.69
N LYS A 118 -23.04 -2.81 5.52
CA LYS A 118 -23.75 -2.02 6.54
C LYS A 118 -25.05 -2.71 6.96
N ASN A 119 -25.83 -3.20 5.99
CA ASN A 119 -27.16 -3.77 6.18
C ASN A 119 -27.16 -5.27 6.55
N LEU A 120 -26.02 -5.96 6.47
CA LEU A 120 -25.90 -7.35 6.91
C LEU A 120 -26.24 -7.50 8.41
N PRO A 121 -26.90 -8.59 8.80
CA PRO A 121 -27.32 -8.81 10.19
C PRO A 121 -26.10 -8.97 11.09
N VAL A 122 -26.20 -8.43 12.31
CA VAL A 122 -25.15 -8.49 13.34
C VAL A 122 -25.79 -8.45 14.72
N HIS A 123 -25.24 -9.20 15.67
CA HIS A 123 -25.67 -9.15 17.07
C HIS A 123 -25.38 -7.77 17.69
N LYS A 124 -26.25 -7.30 18.59
CA LYS A 124 -26.13 -5.97 19.22
C LYS A 124 -24.76 -5.75 19.86
N SER A 125 -24.31 -6.68 20.71
CA SER A 125 -23.00 -6.55 21.38
C SER A 125 -21.82 -6.47 20.40
N MET A 126 -21.84 -7.24 19.30
CA MET A 126 -20.78 -7.20 18.29
C MET A 126 -20.79 -5.89 17.50
N ARG A 127 -21.99 -5.33 17.26
CA ARG A 127 -22.15 -4.00 16.66
C ARG A 127 -21.61 -2.91 17.56
N ASP A 128 -21.93 -2.96 18.86
CA ASP A 128 -21.51 -1.94 19.82
C ASP A 128 -19.97 -1.88 19.94
N ILE A 129 -19.29 -3.04 19.93
CA ILE A 129 -17.82 -3.12 19.90
C ILE A 129 -17.25 -2.58 18.58
N SER A 130 -17.83 -2.96 17.44
CA SER A 130 -17.40 -2.46 16.13
C SER A 130 -17.55 -0.93 15.99
N GLU A 131 -18.62 -0.36 16.55
CA GLU A 131 -18.80 1.09 16.55
C GLU A 131 -17.83 1.80 17.50
N LEU A 132 -17.51 1.19 18.65
CA LEU A 132 -16.46 1.69 19.55
C LEU A 132 -15.09 1.72 18.86
N ILE A 133 -14.73 0.66 18.13
CA ILE A 133 -13.51 0.60 17.32
C ILE A 133 -13.54 1.70 16.27
N TYR A 134 -14.65 1.85 15.53
CA TYR A 134 -14.77 2.90 14.51
C TYR A 134 -14.65 4.31 15.07
N GLU A 135 -15.26 4.62 16.22
CA GLU A 135 -15.12 5.93 16.88
C GLU A 135 -13.67 6.22 17.28
N THR A 136 -12.93 5.18 17.68
CA THR A 136 -11.50 5.29 17.97
C THR A 136 -10.70 5.52 16.69
N CYS A 137 -10.96 4.76 15.62
CA CYS A 137 -10.36 4.96 14.31
C CYS A 137 -10.65 6.37 13.76
N LYS A 138 -11.85 6.90 13.95
CA LYS A 138 -12.22 8.26 13.54
C LYS A 138 -11.35 9.31 14.22
N THR A 139 -11.18 9.17 15.53
CA THR A 139 -10.32 10.06 16.33
C THR A 139 -8.86 9.96 15.88
N TYR A 140 -8.39 8.75 15.60
CA TYR A 140 -7.07 8.50 15.02
C TYR A 140 -6.90 9.20 13.67
N LEU A 141 -7.81 8.99 12.71
CA LEU A 141 -7.75 9.57 11.38
C LEU A 141 -7.81 11.10 11.40
N GLN A 142 -8.60 11.69 12.29
CA GLN A 142 -8.61 13.16 12.44
C GLN A 142 -7.27 13.69 12.96
N THR A 143 -6.62 12.95 13.86
CA THR A 143 -5.29 13.29 14.35
C THR A 143 -4.23 13.12 13.26
N GLN A 144 -4.32 12.03 12.49
CA GLN A 144 -3.47 11.81 11.32
C GLN A 144 -3.66 12.89 10.26
N GLY A 145 -4.88 13.30 9.95
CA GLY A 145 -5.16 14.36 8.97
C GLY A 145 -4.48 15.69 9.35
N LYS A 146 -4.49 16.05 10.65
CA LYS A 146 -3.75 17.23 11.15
C LYS A 146 -2.24 17.08 10.99
N PHE A 147 -1.72 15.88 11.25
CA PHE A 147 -0.31 15.58 11.07
C PHE A 147 0.11 15.61 9.60
N LEU A 148 -0.71 15.05 8.70
CA LEU A 148 -0.53 15.10 7.25
C LEU A 148 -0.48 16.55 6.74
N LEU A 149 -1.40 17.40 7.21
CA LEU A 149 -1.38 18.83 6.83
C LEU A 149 -0.11 19.55 7.30
N LEU A 150 0.42 19.19 8.47
CA LEU A 150 1.69 19.73 8.96
C LEU A 150 2.86 19.28 8.08
N LEU A 151 2.92 17.99 7.72
CA LEU A 151 3.94 17.48 6.81
C LEU A 151 3.80 18.09 5.40
N TRP A 152 2.57 18.24 4.92
CA TRP A 152 2.29 18.88 3.65
C TRP A 152 2.74 20.33 3.65
N ALA A 153 2.54 21.09 4.74
CA ALA A 153 3.05 22.46 4.83
C ALA A 153 4.59 22.51 4.72
N PHE A 154 5.29 21.54 5.32
CA PHE A 154 6.73 21.41 5.15
C PHE A 154 7.12 21.11 3.69
N ILE A 155 6.46 20.14 3.05
CA ILE A 155 6.69 19.80 1.64
C ILE A 155 6.32 20.96 0.71
N ALA A 156 5.28 21.73 1.03
CA ALA A 156 4.86 22.90 0.28
C ALA A 156 5.95 23.98 0.27
N VAL A 157 6.65 24.21 1.39
CA VAL A 157 7.81 25.10 1.43
C VAL A 157 8.91 24.58 0.50
N VAL A 158 9.19 23.28 0.51
CA VAL A 158 10.17 22.66 -0.40
C VAL A 158 9.77 22.84 -1.87
N ILE A 159 8.50 22.60 -2.22
CA ILE A 159 7.95 22.80 -3.57
C ILE A 159 8.13 24.26 -4.02
N VAL A 160 7.78 25.21 -3.16
CA VAL A 160 7.90 26.65 -3.46
C VAL A 160 9.36 27.05 -3.66
N LEU A 161 10.27 26.57 -2.82
CA LEU A 161 11.71 26.85 -2.97
C LEU A 161 12.28 26.22 -4.24
N TYR A 162 11.94 24.97 -4.51
CA TYR A 162 12.45 24.23 -5.66
C TYR A 162 11.91 24.79 -6.97
N PHE A 163 10.59 24.80 -7.19
CA PHE A 163 9.99 25.24 -8.46
C PHE A 163 9.81 26.75 -8.57
N GLY A 164 9.82 27.49 -7.45
CA GLY A 164 9.67 28.95 -7.45
C GLY A 164 10.99 29.72 -7.54
N VAL A 165 12.10 29.12 -7.07
CA VAL A 165 13.41 29.79 -6.99
C VAL A 165 14.51 29.01 -7.73
N LEU A 166 14.71 27.73 -7.39
CA LEU A 166 15.90 26.99 -7.85
C LEU A 166 15.79 26.48 -9.30
N HIS A 167 14.64 25.93 -9.66
CA HIS A 167 14.39 25.33 -10.97
C HIS A 167 13.01 25.72 -11.51
N PRO A 168 12.84 27.00 -11.94
CA PRO A 168 11.60 27.44 -12.57
C PRO A 168 11.26 26.60 -13.79
N ILE A 169 9.98 26.29 -13.97
CA ILE A 169 9.49 25.50 -15.09
C ILE A 169 9.56 26.37 -16.36
N PRO A 170 10.32 25.95 -17.39
CA PRO A 170 10.40 26.68 -18.66
C PRO A 170 9.02 26.91 -19.27
N ASP A 171 8.83 28.05 -19.92
CA ASP A 171 7.60 28.47 -20.60
C ASP A 171 6.34 28.58 -19.71
N LYS A 172 6.46 28.49 -18.38
CA LYS A 172 5.32 28.61 -17.47
C LYS A 172 5.55 29.70 -16.42
N PRO A 173 4.60 30.64 -16.24
CA PRO A 173 4.70 31.61 -15.17
C PRO A 173 4.74 30.91 -13.81
N ARG A 174 5.77 31.20 -13.00
CA ARG A 174 5.90 30.66 -11.63
C ARG A 174 4.66 30.93 -10.76
N ALA A 175 3.98 32.06 -11.00
CA ALA A 175 2.75 32.45 -10.32
C ALA A 175 1.55 31.55 -10.63
N ILE A 176 1.63 30.73 -11.68
CA ILE A 176 0.60 29.77 -12.09
C ILE A 176 1.05 28.34 -11.79
N ALA A 177 2.28 27.97 -12.18
CA ALA A 177 2.75 26.59 -12.08
C ALA A 177 2.90 26.11 -10.63
N VAL A 178 3.45 26.95 -9.73
CA VAL A 178 3.65 26.56 -8.32
C VAL A 178 2.31 26.35 -7.59
N PRO A 179 1.32 27.25 -7.70
CA PRO A 179 -0.01 27.00 -7.13
C PRO A 179 -0.69 25.74 -7.67
N ILE A 180 -0.52 25.41 -8.96
CA ILE A 180 -1.05 24.17 -9.54
C ILE A 180 -0.43 22.94 -8.86
N ILE A 181 0.90 22.90 -8.73
CA ILE A 181 1.60 21.78 -8.07
C ILE A 181 1.14 21.63 -6.62
N LEU A 182 1.03 22.75 -5.89
CA LEU A 182 0.53 22.76 -4.52
C LEU A 182 -0.91 22.26 -4.42
N PHE A 183 -1.79 22.70 -5.32
CA PHE A 183 -3.17 22.26 -5.36
C PHE A 183 -3.27 20.76 -5.63
N PHE A 184 -2.59 20.26 -6.67
CA PHE A 184 -2.65 18.84 -7.03
C PHE A 184 -1.96 17.94 -6.00
N SER A 185 -0.94 18.42 -5.27
CA SER A 185 -0.40 17.68 -4.12
C SER A 185 -1.40 17.56 -2.97
N LEU A 186 -2.22 18.58 -2.73
CA LEU A 186 -3.30 18.47 -1.76
C LEU A 186 -4.37 17.49 -2.24
N VAL A 187 -4.70 17.50 -3.54
CA VAL A 187 -5.68 16.57 -4.14
C VAL A 187 -5.20 15.13 -4.03
N GLY A 188 -3.94 14.84 -4.38
CA GLY A 188 -3.35 13.50 -4.27
C GLY A 188 -3.36 13.00 -2.81
N MET A 189 -2.88 13.83 -1.87
CA MET A 189 -2.91 13.50 -0.45
C MET A 189 -4.35 13.28 0.07
N ALA A 190 -5.30 14.11 -0.37
CA ALA A 190 -6.70 13.97 -0.02
C ALA A 190 -7.29 12.67 -0.59
N GLY A 191 -6.90 12.26 -1.80
CA GLY A 191 -7.25 10.96 -2.39
C GLY A 191 -6.87 9.80 -1.48
N SER A 192 -5.59 9.68 -1.10
CA SER A 192 -5.11 8.63 -0.20
C SER A 192 -5.86 8.64 1.14
N TYR A 193 -6.09 9.83 1.71
CA TYR A 193 -6.81 10.00 2.97
C TYR A 193 -8.30 9.59 2.88
N CYS A 194 -8.98 9.95 1.80
CA CYS A 194 -10.38 9.62 1.57
C CYS A 194 -10.58 8.11 1.40
N VAL A 195 -9.74 7.46 0.60
CA VAL A 195 -9.81 6.00 0.40
C VAL A 195 -9.48 5.25 1.70
N ALA A 196 -8.50 5.72 2.48
CA ALA A 196 -8.19 5.17 3.81
C ALA A 196 -9.40 5.25 4.76
N TRP A 197 -10.09 6.40 4.79
CA TRP A 197 -11.29 6.57 5.61
C TRP A 197 -12.42 5.61 5.18
N PHE A 198 -12.63 5.48 3.87
CA PHE A 198 -13.60 4.54 3.32
C PHE A 198 -13.26 3.09 3.73
N GLY A 199 -12.00 2.69 3.59
CA GLY A 199 -11.51 1.36 3.96
C GLY A 199 -11.77 1.00 5.41
N ILE A 200 -11.43 1.90 6.35
CA ILE A 200 -11.71 1.70 7.79
C ILE A 200 -13.19 1.45 8.05
N ARG A 201 -14.09 2.22 7.42
CA ARG A 201 -15.52 2.04 7.67
C ARG A 201 -16.06 0.74 7.08
N VAL A 202 -15.60 0.37 5.88
CA VAL A 202 -15.94 -0.92 5.26
C VAL A 202 -15.48 -2.08 6.13
N ASN A 203 -14.24 -2.04 6.63
CA ASN A 203 -13.67 -3.12 7.44
C ASN A 203 -14.36 -3.23 8.80
N THR A 204 -14.57 -2.12 9.50
CA THR A 204 -15.28 -2.15 10.80
C THR A 204 -16.68 -2.77 10.68
N PHE A 205 -17.39 -2.55 9.57
CA PHE A 205 -18.60 -3.32 9.28
C PHE A 205 -18.27 -4.80 9.07
N ALA A 206 -17.42 -5.14 8.11
CA ALA A 206 -17.09 -6.52 7.77
C ALA A 206 -16.68 -7.36 8.98
N ASN A 207 -15.84 -6.82 9.87
CA ASN A 207 -15.29 -7.50 11.05
C ASN A 207 -16.41 -8.07 11.95
N SER A 208 -17.35 -7.22 12.36
CA SER A 208 -18.46 -7.64 13.24
C SER A 208 -19.44 -8.58 12.55
N ARG A 209 -19.63 -8.46 11.22
CA ARG A 209 -20.51 -9.35 10.46
C ARG A 209 -19.88 -10.71 10.20
N ALA A 210 -18.57 -10.75 9.96
CA ALA A 210 -17.80 -11.99 9.86
C ALA A 210 -17.83 -12.76 11.19
N ALA A 211 -17.60 -12.07 12.31
CA ALA A 211 -17.71 -12.65 13.65
C ALA A 211 -19.12 -13.21 13.92
N PHE A 212 -20.17 -12.46 13.58
CA PHE A 212 -21.54 -12.94 13.73
C PHE A 212 -21.87 -14.13 12.81
N ALA A 213 -21.34 -14.14 11.59
CA ALA A 213 -21.49 -15.27 10.66
C ALA A 213 -20.79 -16.53 11.18
N GLY A 214 -19.68 -16.39 11.90
CA GLY A 214 -18.94 -17.49 12.53
C GLY A 214 -19.77 -18.29 13.55
N LEU A 215 -20.75 -17.66 14.20
CA LEU A 215 -21.65 -18.35 15.15
C LEU A 215 -22.51 -19.44 14.48
N ARG A 216 -22.64 -19.44 13.15
CA ARG A 216 -23.38 -20.45 12.40
C ARG A 216 -22.57 -21.72 12.12
N GLY A 217 -21.27 -21.73 12.45
CA GLY A 217 -20.39 -22.87 12.22
C GLY A 217 -20.16 -23.20 10.74
N LYS A 218 -20.35 -22.24 9.83
CA LYS A 218 -20.10 -22.42 8.40
C LYS A 218 -18.88 -21.61 7.96
N PRO A 219 -17.88 -22.21 7.31
CA PRO A 219 -16.63 -21.51 6.99
C PRO A 219 -16.78 -20.50 5.84
N TYR A 220 -17.58 -20.80 4.81
CA TYR A 220 -17.69 -19.94 3.62
C TYR A 220 -18.12 -18.49 3.92
N PRO A 221 -19.18 -18.22 4.73
CA PRO A 221 -19.54 -16.85 5.10
C PRO A 221 -18.43 -16.07 5.83
N ILE A 222 -17.61 -16.76 6.64
CA ILE A 222 -16.51 -16.15 7.40
C ILE A 222 -15.43 -15.64 6.44
N ASN A 223 -15.20 -16.35 5.32
CA ASN A 223 -14.26 -15.94 4.27
C ASN A 223 -14.85 -14.91 3.29
N HIS A 224 -16.11 -15.11 2.90
CA HIS A 224 -16.73 -14.32 1.84
C HIS A 224 -16.97 -12.85 2.25
N ILE A 225 -17.39 -12.60 3.49
CA ILE A 225 -17.64 -11.24 3.99
C ILE A 225 -16.39 -10.34 3.94
N PRO A 226 -15.22 -10.76 4.48
CA PRO A 226 -14.00 -9.95 4.36
C PRO A 226 -13.47 -9.89 2.93
N LEU A 227 -13.67 -10.93 2.09
CA LEU A 227 -13.31 -10.86 0.67
C LEU A 227 -14.12 -9.80 -0.08
N GLU A 228 -15.43 -9.73 0.21
CA GLU A 228 -16.33 -8.72 -0.33
C GLU A 228 -15.95 -7.30 0.13
N ALA A 229 -15.56 -7.14 1.38
CA ALA A 229 -15.00 -5.89 1.91
C ALA A 229 -13.70 -5.49 1.20
N GLY A 230 -12.75 -6.40 1.06
CA GLY A 230 -11.48 -6.15 0.36
C GLY A 230 -11.69 -5.74 -1.09
N MET A 231 -12.58 -6.43 -1.82
CA MET A 231 -12.93 -6.07 -3.19
C MET A 231 -13.59 -4.68 -3.27
N SER A 232 -14.43 -4.31 -2.31
CA SER A 232 -15.02 -2.97 -2.23
C SER A 232 -13.96 -1.87 -2.10
N VAL A 233 -12.96 -2.08 -1.22
CA VAL A 233 -11.87 -1.12 -1.03
C VAL A 233 -10.99 -1.07 -2.29
N GLY A 234 -10.63 -2.22 -2.85
CA GLY A 234 -9.86 -2.36 -4.09
C GLY A 234 -10.49 -1.63 -5.28
N MET A 235 -11.78 -1.83 -5.52
CA MET A 235 -12.48 -1.16 -6.62
C MET A 235 -12.58 0.34 -6.38
N MET A 236 -12.84 0.78 -5.14
CA MET A 236 -12.90 2.19 -4.80
C MET A 236 -11.54 2.87 -5.04
N LEU A 237 -10.44 2.30 -4.55
CA LEU A 237 -9.12 2.93 -4.62
C LEU A 237 -8.65 3.12 -6.07
N ILE A 238 -8.75 2.07 -6.90
CA ILE A 238 -8.35 2.11 -8.32
C ILE A 238 -9.26 3.07 -9.09
N SER A 239 -10.56 3.08 -8.80
CA SER A 239 -11.50 3.94 -9.52
C SER A 239 -11.32 5.43 -9.17
N VAL A 240 -11.04 5.75 -7.90
CA VAL A 240 -10.76 7.14 -7.49
C VAL A 240 -9.47 7.63 -8.14
N GLU A 241 -8.39 6.83 -8.07
CA GLU A 241 -7.11 7.20 -8.70
C GLU A 241 -7.30 7.42 -10.21
N LEU A 242 -7.93 6.45 -10.87
CA LEU A 242 -7.99 6.45 -12.33
C LEU A 242 -8.88 7.59 -12.82
N LEU A 243 -9.94 7.88 -12.07
CA LEU A 243 -10.78 9.05 -12.31
C LEU A 243 -9.98 10.35 -12.17
N MET A 244 -9.16 10.50 -11.13
CA MET A 244 -8.34 11.70 -10.94
C MET A 244 -7.32 11.87 -12.07
N MET A 245 -6.63 10.78 -12.46
CA MET A 245 -5.68 10.82 -13.57
C MET A 245 -6.37 11.13 -14.91
N LEU A 246 -7.53 10.51 -15.20
CA LEU A 246 -8.31 10.82 -16.40
C LEU A 246 -8.80 12.26 -16.40
N VAL A 247 -9.17 12.81 -15.25
CA VAL A 247 -9.59 14.21 -15.14
C VAL A 247 -8.44 15.14 -15.49
N ILE A 248 -7.23 14.87 -14.98
CA ILE A 248 -6.02 15.61 -15.36
C ILE A 248 -5.76 15.50 -16.86
N LEU A 249 -5.83 14.28 -17.40
CA LEU A 249 -5.51 14.00 -18.79
C LEU A 249 -6.50 14.64 -19.80
N LEU A 250 -7.81 14.69 -19.47
CA LEU A 250 -8.86 15.04 -20.42
C LEU A 250 -9.38 16.47 -20.30
N PHE A 251 -9.30 17.08 -19.11
CA PHE A 251 -9.88 18.40 -18.85
C PHE A 251 -8.84 19.49 -18.56
N ILE A 252 -7.60 19.12 -18.20
CA ILE A 252 -6.53 20.11 -18.02
C ILE A 252 -5.84 20.34 -19.37
N PRO A 253 -5.59 21.60 -19.78
CA PRO A 253 -4.82 21.88 -20.98
C PRO A 253 -3.47 21.17 -20.96
N GLY A 254 -3.08 20.56 -22.08
CA GLY A 254 -1.92 19.68 -22.16
C GLY A 254 -0.60 20.32 -21.69
N ASP A 255 -0.47 21.63 -21.83
CA ASP A 255 0.68 22.39 -21.32
C ASP A 255 0.80 22.36 -19.79
N TYR A 256 -0.31 22.30 -19.05
CA TYR A 256 -0.32 22.34 -17.58
C TYR A 256 -0.45 20.96 -16.93
N ALA A 257 -0.57 19.89 -17.70
CA ALA A 257 -0.74 18.55 -17.17
C ALA A 257 0.50 18.04 -16.42
N GLY A 258 1.72 18.34 -16.90
CA GLY A 258 2.97 17.98 -16.20
C GLY A 258 3.01 18.49 -14.75
N PRO A 259 2.82 19.80 -14.49
CA PRO A 259 2.68 20.35 -13.14
C PRO A 259 1.57 19.72 -12.29
N CYS A 260 0.48 19.26 -12.91
CA CYS A 260 -0.58 18.56 -12.19
C CYS A 260 -0.12 17.17 -11.75
N PHE A 261 0.47 16.38 -12.65
CA PHE A 261 0.95 15.02 -12.35
C PHE A 261 2.05 14.99 -11.30
N ILE A 262 3.05 15.89 -11.38
CA ILE A 262 4.11 15.94 -10.36
C ILE A 262 3.55 16.36 -9.00
N GLY A 263 2.64 17.34 -8.96
CA GLY A 263 1.98 17.73 -7.72
C GLY A 263 1.21 16.56 -7.12
N PHE A 264 0.38 15.92 -7.94
CA PHE A 264 -0.41 14.75 -7.57
C PHE A 264 0.46 13.63 -6.99
N ALA A 265 1.50 13.20 -7.72
CA ALA A 265 2.44 12.15 -7.27
C ALA A 265 3.10 12.50 -5.92
N ILE A 266 3.60 13.73 -5.74
CA ILE A 266 4.18 14.17 -4.46
C ILE A 266 3.15 14.06 -3.32
N GLY A 267 1.91 14.46 -3.59
CA GLY A 267 0.81 14.41 -2.62
C GLY A 267 0.44 13.00 -2.18
N GLU A 268 0.27 12.10 -3.16
CA GLU A 268 -0.07 10.70 -2.91
C GLU A 268 1.05 9.97 -2.16
N SER A 269 2.31 10.15 -2.58
CA SER A 269 3.48 9.58 -1.90
C SER A 269 3.63 10.08 -0.47
N LEU A 270 3.40 11.38 -0.23
CA LEU A 270 3.39 11.92 1.13
C LEU A 270 2.29 11.26 1.98
N GLY A 271 1.07 11.20 1.44
CA GLY A 271 -0.09 10.61 2.11
C GLY A 271 0.14 9.14 2.47
N ALA A 272 0.56 8.33 1.48
CA ALA A 272 0.79 6.90 1.64
C ALA A 272 1.92 6.59 2.64
N ALA A 273 3.07 7.25 2.49
CA ALA A 273 4.21 7.03 3.39
C ALA A 273 3.85 7.36 4.85
N ALA A 274 3.22 8.52 5.08
CA ALA A 274 2.86 8.94 6.43
C ALA A 274 1.76 8.07 7.05
N LEU A 275 0.68 7.75 6.29
CA LEU A 275 -0.40 6.89 6.77
C LEU A 275 0.09 5.46 7.08
N ARG A 276 0.95 4.90 6.22
CA ARG A 276 1.53 3.57 6.43
C ARG A 276 2.46 3.52 7.63
N ILE A 277 3.39 4.47 7.76
CA ILE A 277 4.36 4.49 8.86
C ILE A 277 3.65 4.75 10.19
N ALA A 278 2.81 5.78 10.25
CA ALA A 278 2.13 6.14 11.49
C ALA A 278 1.09 5.09 11.90
N GLY A 279 0.38 4.49 10.94
CA GLY A 279 -0.52 3.36 11.16
C GLY A 279 0.24 2.11 11.65
N GLY A 280 1.35 1.78 11.00
CA GLY A 280 2.23 0.68 11.39
C GLY A 280 2.81 0.82 12.79
N ILE A 281 3.25 2.02 13.18
CA ILE A 281 3.71 2.30 14.54
C ILE A 281 2.58 2.12 15.55
N PHE A 282 1.39 2.68 15.26
CA PHE A 282 0.24 2.59 16.15
C PHE A 282 -0.18 1.12 16.38
N THR A 283 -0.34 0.37 15.29
CA THR A 283 -0.77 -1.03 15.37
C THR A 283 0.25 -1.90 16.09
N LYS A 284 1.54 -1.81 15.75
CA LYS A 284 2.54 -2.70 16.36
C LYS A 284 2.80 -2.40 17.83
N ILE A 285 2.67 -1.14 18.27
CA ILE A 285 2.74 -0.82 19.69
C ILE A 285 1.52 -1.36 20.44
N ALA A 286 0.32 -1.24 19.85
CA ALA A 286 -0.91 -1.72 20.46
C ALA A 286 -0.95 -3.26 20.56
N ASP A 287 -0.64 -3.94 19.46
CA ASP A 287 -0.52 -5.39 19.32
C ASP A 287 0.48 -5.96 20.33
N ILE A 288 1.78 -5.58 20.25
CA ILE A 288 2.82 -6.04 21.19
C ILE A 288 2.44 -5.74 22.65
N GLY A 289 1.87 -4.56 22.91
CA GLY A 289 1.42 -4.18 24.25
C GLY A 289 0.30 -5.08 24.78
N SER A 290 -0.72 -5.34 23.96
CA SER A 290 -1.87 -6.18 24.28
C SER A 290 -1.46 -7.65 24.47
N ASP A 291 -0.59 -8.15 23.59
CA ASP A 291 -0.17 -9.54 23.58
C ASP A 291 0.84 -9.90 24.67
N LEU A 292 1.68 -8.95 25.08
CA LEU A 292 2.51 -9.16 26.28
C LEU A 292 1.65 -9.21 27.55
N MET A 293 0.56 -8.44 27.61
CA MET A 293 -0.40 -8.51 28.73
C MET A 293 -1.10 -9.88 28.79
N LYS A 294 -1.42 -10.49 27.64
CA LYS A 294 -1.94 -11.87 27.56
C LYS A 294 -1.03 -12.86 28.30
N ILE A 295 0.28 -12.79 28.07
CA ILE A 295 1.27 -13.67 28.71
C ILE A 295 1.40 -13.37 30.21
N VAL A 296 1.51 -12.09 30.58
CA VAL A 296 1.73 -11.66 31.97
C VAL A 296 0.52 -11.98 32.86
N PHE A 297 -0.69 -11.67 32.39
CA PHE A 297 -1.92 -11.86 33.15
C PHE A 297 -2.56 -13.23 32.95
N LYS A 298 -2.03 -14.05 32.03
CA LYS A 298 -2.57 -15.38 31.70
C LYS A 298 -4.04 -15.35 31.32
N ILE A 299 -4.43 -14.34 30.56
CA ILE A 299 -5.77 -14.18 29.97
C ILE A 299 -5.74 -14.66 28.51
N LYS A 300 -6.90 -14.71 27.87
CA LYS A 300 -6.97 -15.03 26.43
C LYS A 300 -6.48 -13.85 25.59
N GLU A 301 -6.11 -14.14 24.35
CA GLU A 301 -5.99 -13.12 23.30
C GLU A 301 -7.34 -12.44 23.09
N ASP A 302 -7.31 -11.13 22.83
CA ASP A 302 -8.50 -10.28 22.67
C ASP A 302 -9.52 -10.35 23.82
N ASP A 303 -9.08 -10.68 25.03
CA ASP A 303 -9.93 -10.72 26.20
C ASP A 303 -10.47 -9.32 26.53
N ALA A 304 -11.78 -9.17 26.69
CA ALA A 304 -12.44 -7.88 26.96
C ALA A 304 -11.95 -7.19 28.26
N ARG A 305 -11.26 -7.91 29.16
CA ARG A 305 -10.65 -7.35 30.38
C ARG A 305 -9.32 -6.65 30.08
N ASN A 306 -8.69 -6.93 28.95
CA ASN A 306 -7.45 -6.31 28.53
C ASN A 306 -7.72 -4.92 27.93
N PRO A 307 -7.24 -3.84 28.56
CA PRO A 307 -7.49 -2.48 28.07
C PRO A 307 -6.80 -2.19 26.72
N GLY A 308 -5.84 -3.01 26.28
CA GLY A 308 -5.12 -2.86 25.02
C GLY A 308 -5.92 -3.27 23.78
N VAL A 309 -6.93 -4.14 23.93
CA VAL A 309 -7.59 -4.82 22.78
C VAL A 309 -8.32 -3.85 21.85
N ILE A 310 -8.95 -2.80 22.39
CA ILE A 310 -9.59 -1.79 21.52
C ILE A 310 -8.53 -1.02 20.71
N ALA A 311 -7.36 -0.74 21.29
CA ALA A 311 -6.28 -0.08 20.58
C ALA A 311 -5.67 -1.01 19.52
N ASP A 312 -5.56 -2.30 19.83
CA ASP A 312 -5.08 -3.35 18.92
C ASP A 312 -5.97 -3.47 17.69
N CYS A 313 -7.28 -3.73 17.89
CA CYS A 313 -8.25 -3.79 16.80
C CYS A 313 -8.37 -2.46 16.04
N THR A 314 -8.19 -1.32 16.71
CA THR A 314 -8.11 -0.02 16.04
C THR A 314 -6.88 0.04 15.14
N GLY A 315 -5.75 -0.48 15.63
CA GLY A 315 -4.50 -0.62 14.91
C GLY A 315 -4.63 -1.46 13.65
N ASP A 316 -5.31 -2.60 13.70
CA ASP A 316 -5.52 -3.44 12.50
C ASP A 316 -6.24 -2.66 11.39
N ASN A 317 -7.22 -1.85 11.77
CA ASN A 317 -7.94 -1.01 10.81
C ASN A 317 -7.09 0.21 10.37
N ALA A 318 -6.34 0.81 11.28
CA ALA A 318 -5.58 2.04 11.05
C ALA A 318 -4.19 1.85 10.42
N GLY A 319 -3.59 0.67 10.57
CA GLY A 319 -2.28 0.31 10.07
C GLY A 319 -2.40 -0.74 9.00
N ASP A 320 -2.87 -1.93 9.38
CA ASP A 320 -2.85 -3.11 8.49
C ASP A 320 -3.88 -3.01 7.36
N SER A 321 -4.90 -2.16 7.49
CA SER A 321 -5.80 -1.81 6.37
C SER A 321 -5.45 -0.48 5.69
N VAL A 322 -5.37 0.63 6.44
CA VAL A 322 -5.13 1.96 5.84
C VAL A 322 -3.78 2.03 5.14
N GLY A 323 -2.74 1.44 5.72
CA GLY A 323 -1.39 1.44 5.16
C GLY A 323 -1.40 0.85 3.76
N PRO A 324 -1.76 -0.45 3.58
CA PRO A 324 -1.83 -1.07 2.27
C PRO A 324 -2.82 -0.41 1.31
N THR A 325 -3.91 0.18 1.81
CA THR A 325 -4.89 0.88 0.96
C THR A 325 -4.30 2.17 0.37
N ALA A 326 -3.64 2.99 1.20
CA ALA A 326 -2.99 4.23 0.77
C ALA A 326 -1.75 3.94 -0.09
N ASP A 327 -0.99 2.90 0.25
CA ASP A 327 0.14 2.38 -0.52
C ASP A 327 -0.32 1.91 -1.91
N GLY A 328 -1.42 1.17 -2.00
CA GLY A 328 -1.99 0.73 -3.28
C GLY A 328 -2.49 1.89 -4.14
N PHE A 329 -3.07 2.93 -3.53
CA PHE A 329 -3.49 4.14 -4.24
C PHE A 329 -2.29 4.87 -4.86
N GLU A 330 -1.23 5.07 -4.06
CA GLU A 330 0.02 5.71 -4.49
C GLU A 330 0.77 4.90 -5.55
N THR A 331 0.93 3.59 -5.34
CA THR A 331 1.66 2.74 -6.28
C THR A 331 0.95 2.73 -7.64
N TYR A 332 -0.39 2.75 -7.65
CA TYR A 332 -1.14 2.89 -8.88
C TYR A 332 -0.93 4.29 -9.48
N GLY A 333 -1.14 5.38 -8.73
CA GLY A 333 -0.92 6.77 -9.15
C GLY A 333 0.45 7.04 -9.78
N VAL A 334 1.49 6.83 -8.99
CA VAL A 334 2.88 7.18 -9.31
C VAL A 334 3.42 6.33 -10.45
N THR A 335 3.06 5.05 -10.54
CA THR A 335 3.45 4.25 -11.72
C THR A 335 2.78 4.74 -12.99
N GLY A 336 1.54 5.24 -12.90
CA GLY A 336 0.85 5.89 -14.01
C GLY A 336 1.56 7.16 -14.47
N VAL A 337 1.91 8.04 -13.54
CA VAL A 337 2.69 9.26 -13.83
C VAL A 337 4.04 8.91 -14.45
N ALA A 338 4.75 7.94 -13.90
CA ALA A 338 6.04 7.49 -14.44
C ALA A 338 5.92 6.99 -15.89
N LEU A 339 4.88 6.20 -16.22
CA LEU A 339 4.65 5.73 -17.59
C LEU A 339 4.36 6.89 -18.55
N ILE A 340 3.55 7.87 -18.14
CA ILE A 340 3.30 9.09 -18.94
C ILE A 340 4.61 9.83 -19.19
N THR A 341 5.41 10.03 -18.14
CA THR A 341 6.74 10.66 -18.24
C THR A 341 7.64 9.91 -19.23
N PHE A 342 7.76 8.58 -19.11
CA PHE A 342 8.59 7.79 -20.00
C PHE A 342 8.12 7.85 -21.45
N ILE A 343 6.81 7.76 -21.71
CA ILE A 343 6.28 7.86 -23.07
C ILE A 343 6.60 9.22 -23.68
N LEU A 344 6.32 10.31 -22.97
CA LEU A 344 6.50 11.67 -23.48
C LEU A 344 7.97 12.07 -23.70
N LEU A 345 8.89 11.54 -22.88
CA LEU A 345 10.31 11.84 -23.00
C LEU A 345 11.02 10.91 -23.99
N ALA A 346 10.64 9.63 -24.08
CA ALA A 346 11.33 8.66 -24.92
C ALA A 346 10.80 8.63 -26.36
N VAL A 347 9.51 8.86 -26.58
CA VAL A 347 8.88 8.78 -27.90
C VAL A 347 8.83 10.16 -28.54
N LYS A 348 9.42 10.30 -29.73
CA LYS A 348 9.50 11.60 -30.43
C LYS A 348 8.31 11.91 -31.32
N ASP A 349 7.65 10.88 -31.86
CA ASP A 349 6.49 11.05 -32.74
C ASP A 349 5.22 11.29 -31.90
N PRO A 350 4.56 12.46 -32.00
CA PRO A 350 3.33 12.76 -31.26
C PRO A 350 2.20 11.76 -31.52
N THR A 351 2.12 11.19 -32.72
CA THR A 351 1.08 10.21 -33.07
C THR A 351 1.25 8.94 -32.24
N VAL A 352 2.49 8.45 -32.12
CA VAL A 352 2.83 7.26 -31.34
C VAL A 352 2.70 7.55 -29.84
N GLN A 353 3.01 8.76 -29.38
CA GLN A 353 2.73 9.18 -28.00
C GLN A 353 1.24 9.05 -27.67
N VAL A 354 0.35 9.60 -28.51
CA VAL A 354 -1.10 9.50 -28.31
C VAL A 354 -1.56 8.04 -28.31
N GLN A 355 -1.06 7.21 -29.25
CA GLN A 355 -1.34 5.77 -29.30
C GLN A 355 -1.00 5.08 -27.98
N LEU A 356 0.20 5.31 -27.45
CA LEU A 356 0.65 4.69 -26.21
C LEU A 356 -0.11 5.22 -24.99
N LEU A 357 -0.32 6.54 -24.89
CA LEU A 357 -1.06 7.15 -23.77
C LEU A 357 -2.51 6.64 -23.70
N VAL A 358 -3.23 6.65 -24.82
CA VAL A 358 -4.60 6.13 -24.86
C VAL A 358 -4.60 4.63 -24.53
N TRP A 359 -3.66 3.87 -25.10
CA TRP A 359 -3.56 2.43 -24.83
C TRP A 359 -3.30 2.09 -23.36
N ILE A 360 -2.37 2.76 -22.65
CA ILE A 360 -2.11 2.46 -21.23
C ILE A 360 -3.33 2.77 -20.35
N PHE A 361 -4.08 3.84 -20.64
CA PHE A 361 -5.28 4.17 -19.89
C PHE A 361 -6.43 3.21 -20.21
N VAL A 362 -6.60 2.82 -21.47
CA VAL A 362 -7.56 1.78 -21.85
C VAL A 362 -7.21 0.46 -21.16
N MET A 363 -5.93 0.09 -21.08
CA MET A 363 -5.51 -1.10 -20.34
C MET A 363 -5.89 -1.03 -18.87
N ARG A 364 -5.61 0.10 -18.21
CA ARG A 364 -6.00 0.35 -16.82
C ARG A 364 -7.50 0.21 -16.59
N ILE A 365 -8.32 0.77 -17.49
CA ILE A 365 -9.78 0.64 -17.45
C ILE A 365 -10.21 -0.83 -17.60
N ILE A 366 -9.62 -1.55 -18.55
CA ILE A 366 -9.94 -2.96 -18.77
C ILE A 366 -9.50 -3.84 -17.58
N MET A 367 -8.42 -3.49 -16.88
CA MET A 367 -8.01 -4.20 -15.66
C MET A 367 -9.03 -4.08 -14.52
N LEU A 368 -9.76 -2.97 -14.45
CA LEU A 368 -10.90 -2.81 -13.52
C LEU A 368 -12.03 -3.80 -13.87
N VAL A 369 -12.35 -3.92 -15.17
CA VAL A 369 -13.34 -4.89 -15.67
C VAL A 369 -12.87 -6.33 -15.42
N ALA A 370 -11.60 -6.63 -15.68
CA ALA A 370 -10.98 -7.93 -15.45
C ALA A 370 -11.07 -8.33 -13.97
N SER A 371 -10.75 -7.41 -13.07
CA SER A 371 -10.85 -7.60 -11.62
C SER A 371 -12.28 -7.91 -11.18
N ALA A 372 -13.26 -7.16 -11.69
CA ALA A 372 -14.67 -7.41 -11.39
C ALA A 372 -15.13 -8.79 -11.91
N LEU A 373 -14.79 -9.13 -13.16
CA LEU A 373 -15.13 -10.41 -13.75
C LEU A 373 -14.50 -11.59 -12.97
N ALA A 374 -13.21 -11.49 -12.67
CA ALA A 374 -12.48 -12.50 -11.91
C ALA A 374 -13.05 -12.69 -10.50
N TYR A 375 -13.43 -11.60 -9.82
CA TYR A 375 -14.12 -11.66 -8.53
C TYR A 375 -15.43 -12.44 -8.60
N PHE A 376 -16.29 -12.18 -9.60
CA PHE A 376 -17.55 -12.91 -9.75
C PHE A 376 -17.36 -14.38 -10.13
N ILE A 377 -16.42 -14.67 -11.04
CA ILE A 377 -16.07 -16.05 -11.41
C ILE A 377 -15.56 -16.81 -10.18
N ASN A 378 -14.61 -16.23 -9.44
CA ASN A 378 -14.08 -16.84 -8.22
C ASN A 378 -15.17 -17.03 -7.17
N GLY A 379 -16.05 -16.03 -6.98
CA GLY A 379 -17.18 -16.11 -6.07
C GLY A 379 -18.13 -17.25 -6.42
N PHE A 380 -18.42 -17.46 -7.70
CA PHE A 380 -19.24 -18.58 -8.18
C PHE A 380 -18.58 -19.94 -7.88
N ILE A 381 -17.29 -20.09 -8.22
CA ILE A 381 -16.52 -21.32 -7.97
C ILE A 381 -16.43 -21.61 -6.47
N ALA A 382 -16.07 -20.61 -5.67
CA ALA A 382 -15.94 -20.74 -4.22
C ALA A 382 -17.28 -21.09 -3.56
N LYS A 383 -18.39 -20.48 -4.02
CA LYS A 383 -19.73 -20.80 -3.52
C LYS A 383 -20.16 -22.21 -3.90
N ALA A 384 -19.88 -22.64 -5.13
CA ALA A 384 -20.19 -23.99 -5.60
C ALA A 384 -19.43 -25.06 -4.79
N LYS A 385 -18.15 -24.81 -4.50
CA LYS A 385 -17.28 -25.74 -3.79
C LYS A 385 -17.50 -25.73 -2.26
N TYR A 386 -17.59 -24.55 -1.65
CA TYR A 386 -17.54 -24.39 -0.19
C TYR A 386 -18.87 -23.96 0.45
N GLY A 387 -19.91 -23.63 -0.33
CA GLY A 387 -21.17 -23.10 0.21
C GLY A 387 -21.90 -24.04 1.17
N LYS A 388 -21.64 -25.35 1.07
CA LYS A 388 -22.16 -26.40 1.98
C LYS A 388 -21.05 -27.19 2.69
N ALA A 389 -19.78 -26.81 2.49
CA ALA A 389 -18.67 -27.53 3.11
C ALA A 389 -18.62 -27.22 4.62
N GLU A 390 -18.29 -28.24 5.41
CA GLU A 390 -18.08 -28.11 6.86
C GLU A 390 -16.67 -27.62 7.19
N ASP A 391 -15.71 -27.89 6.31
CA ASP A 391 -14.32 -27.46 6.42
C ASP A 391 -13.84 -26.79 5.11
N MET A 392 -12.91 -25.86 5.25
CA MET A 392 -12.44 -25.02 4.16
C MET A 392 -11.06 -24.44 4.48
N ASN A 393 -10.11 -24.67 3.59
CA ASN A 393 -8.88 -23.90 3.59
C ASN A 393 -9.19 -22.45 3.17
N PHE A 394 -9.00 -21.51 4.10
CA PHE A 394 -9.25 -20.08 3.90
C PHE A 394 -8.30 -19.40 2.89
N GLU A 395 -7.12 -19.98 2.65
CA GLU A 395 -6.15 -19.46 1.66
C GLU A 395 -6.54 -19.82 0.22
N ALA A 396 -7.29 -20.91 0.02
CA ALA A 396 -7.58 -21.45 -1.32
C ALA A 396 -8.43 -20.51 -2.20
N PRO A 397 -9.51 -19.86 -1.72
CA PRO A 397 -10.28 -18.92 -2.53
C PRO A 397 -9.50 -17.66 -2.89
N LEU A 398 -8.60 -17.20 -2.01
CA LEU A 398 -7.77 -16.03 -2.28
C LEU A 398 -6.73 -16.36 -3.34
N THR A 399 -6.09 -17.52 -3.21
CA THR A 399 -5.19 -18.09 -4.22
C THR A 399 -5.87 -18.22 -5.58
N SER A 400 -7.05 -18.84 -5.59
CA SER A 400 -7.89 -18.99 -6.79
C SER A 400 -8.24 -17.63 -7.40
N LEU A 401 -8.61 -16.65 -6.59
CA LEU A 401 -8.91 -15.30 -7.06
C LEU A 401 -7.71 -14.66 -7.77
N VAL A 402 -6.53 -14.73 -7.17
CA VAL A 402 -5.31 -14.15 -7.75
C VAL A 402 -4.99 -14.80 -9.10
N TRP A 403 -5.01 -16.14 -9.19
CA TRP A 403 -4.76 -16.84 -10.45
C TRP A 403 -5.80 -16.58 -11.54
N ILE A 404 -7.10 -16.61 -11.18
CA ILE A 404 -8.18 -16.30 -12.12
C ILE A 404 -8.02 -14.86 -12.63
N THR A 405 -7.73 -13.91 -11.73
CA THR A 405 -7.51 -12.51 -12.10
C THR A 405 -6.33 -12.37 -13.05
N SER A 406 -5.19 -12.97 -12.75
CA SER A 406 -4.02 -12.91 -13.64
C SER A 406 -4.28 -13.52 -15.01
N LEU A 407 -4.96 -14.68 -15.10
CA LEU A 407 -5.27 -15.31 -16.39
C LEU A 407 -6.26 -14.48 -17.22
N VAL A 408 -7.32 -13.97 -16.59
CA VAL A 408 -8.31 -13.09 -17.25
C VAL A 408 -7.65 -11.79 -17.71
N SER A 409 -6.83 -11.17 -16.86
CA SER A 409 -6.10 -9.95 -17.18
C SER A 409 -5.10 -10.13 -18.32
N ILE A 410 -4.34 -11.23 -18.34
CA ILE A 410 -3.41 -11.54 -19.44
C ILE A 410 -4.18 -11.73 -20.75
N GLY A 411 -5.25 -12.53 -20.74
CA GLY A 411 -6.08 -12.75 -21.94
C GLY A 411 -6.68 -11.45 -22.50
N LEU A 412 -7.21 -10.60 -21.63
CA LEU A 412 -7.74 -9.29 -22.00
C LEU A 412 -6.64 -8.32 -22.47
N THR A 413 -5.44 -8.38 -21.89
CA THR A 413 -4.30 -7.56 -22.30
C THR A 413 -3.92 -7.85 -23.75
N TYR A 414 -3.79 -9.12 -24.14
CA TYR A 414 -3.50 -9.45 -25.54
C TYR A 414 -4.65 -9.05 -26.47
N LEU A 415 -5.90 -9.33 -26.09
CA LEU A 415 -7.07 -9.00 -26.91
C LEU A 415 -7.19 -7.49 -27.16
N VAL A 416 -7.04 -6.69 -26.11
CA VAL A 416 -7.20 -5.24 -26.18
C VAL A 416 -6.00 -4.59 -26.85
N SER A 417 -4.77 -5.04 -26.61
CA SER A 417 -3.59 -4.54 -27.33
C SER A 417 -3.74 -4.76 -28.83
N TRP A 418 -4.14 -5.95 -29.24
CA TRP A 418 -4.37 -6.26 -30.66
C TRP A 418 -5.45 -5.38 -31.30
N ARG A 419 -6.47 -4.98 -30.54
CA ARG A 419 -7.58 -4.17 -31.06
C ARG A 419 -7.33 -2.67 -31.04
N VAL A 420 -6.64 -2.17 -30.02
CA VAL A 420 -6.44 -0.73 -29.81
C VAL A 420 -5.19 -0.24 -30.54
N ILE A 421 -4.10 -1.02 -30.53
CA ILE A 421 -2.84 -0.65 -31.17
C ILE A 421 -2.31 -1.75 -32.10
N PRO A 422 -3.08 -2.21 -33.11
CA PRO A 422 -2.65 -3.30 -34.00
C PRO A 422 -1.31 -3.03 -34.70
N SER A 423 -1.06 -1.76 -35.03
CA SER A 423 0.20 -1.27 -35.59
C SER A 423 0.66 -0.06 -34.78
N LEU A 424 1.91 -0.02 -34.33
CA LEU A 424 2.47 1.11 -33.59
C LEU A 424 3.66 1.68 -34.37
N GLY A 425 3.56 2.94 -34.81
CA GLY A 425 4.64 3.58 -35.57
C GLY A 425 5.02 2.85 -36.87
N GLY A 426 4.10 2.10 -37.47
CA GLY A 426 4.35 1.27 -38.66
C GLY A 426 4.91 -0.14 -38.39
N ASP A 427 5.07 -0.54 -37.12
CA ASP A 427 5.47 -1.89 -36.73
C ASP A 427 4.28 -2.68 -36.15
N ASP A 428 3.88 -3.73 -36.86
CA ASP A 428 2.76 -4.62 -36.50
C ASP A 428 3.14 -5.64 -35.41
N THR A 429 4.39 -5.65 -34.95
CA THR A 429 4.87 -6.57 -33.91
C THR A 429 4.89 -5.98 -32.51
N GLN A 430 4.72 -4.66 -32.35
CA GLN A 430 4.88 -4.01 -31.05
C GLN A 430 3.75 -4.33 -30.06
N TRP A 431 2.52 -4.51 -30.55
CA TRP A 431 1.35 -4.72 -29.69
C TRP A 431 1.49 -5.95 -28.79
N TRP A 432 2.04 -7.06 -29.31
CA TRP A 432 2.18 -8.30 -28.55
C TRP A 432 3.42 -8.25 -27.64
N LYS A 433 4.47 -7.51 -28.02
CA LYS A 433 5.64 -7.26 -27.15
C LYS A 433 5.22 -6.46 -25.93
N LEU A 434 4.52 -5.35 -26.12
CA LEU A 434 3.99 -4.53 -25.03
C LEU A 434 2.98 -5.29 -24.16
N ALA A 435 2.12 -6.11 -24.77
CA ALA A 435 1.23 -7.01 -24.04
C ALA A 435 1.98 -8.04 -23.20
N THR A 436 3.10 -8.57 -23.71
CA THR A 436 3.96 -9.53 -23.01
C THR A 436 4.61 -8.87 -21.78
N ILE A 437 5.08 -7.63 -21.91
CA ILE A 437 5.66 -6.86 -20.79
C ILE A 437 4.64 -6.69 -19.65
N ILE A 438 3.41 -6.26 -19.96
CA ILE A 438 2.33 -6.15 -18.96
C ILE A 438 1.99 -7.53 -18.37
N SER A 439 2.01 -8.57 -19.19
CA SER A 439 1.71 -9.94 -18.76
C SER A 439 2.76 -10.49 -17.80
N CYS A 440 4.05 -10.17 -17.98
CA CYS A 440 5.11 -10.52 -17.03
C CYS A 440 4.88 -9.86 -15.66
N GLY A 441 4.48 -8.59 -15.63
CA GLY A 441 4.11 -7.91 -14.38
C GLY A 441 2.86 -8.51 -13.73
N THR A 442 1.83 -8.83 -14.54
CA THR A 442 0.59 -9.47 -14.06
C THR A 442 0.84 -10.88 -13.52
N LEU A 443 1.75 -11.63 -14.14
CA LEU A 443 2.18 -12.94 -13.69
C LEU A 443 3.01 -12.86 -12.40
N ALA A 444 3.84 -11.81 -12.24
CA ALA A 444 4.53 -11.56 -10.98
C ALA A 444 3.52 -11.43 -9.82
N GLY A 445 2.40 -10.75 -10.05
CA GLY A 445 1.30 -10.64 -9.09
C GLY A 445 0.68 -11.98 -8.65
N ALA A 446 0.77 -13.04 -9.47
CA ALA A 446 0.33 -14.39 -9.10
C ALA A 446 1.43 -15.24 -8.48
N ILE A 447 2.66 -15.16 -9.00
CA ILE A 447 3.79 -15.98 -8.55
C ILE A 447 4.30 -15.53 -7.18
N ILE A 448 4.40 -14.21 -6.95
CA ILE A 448 4.96 -13.68 -5.70
C ILE A 448 4.15 -14.15 -4.48
N PRO A 449 2.81 -14.05 -4.44
CA PRO A 449 2.02 -14.60 -3.33
C PRO A 449 2.20 -16.11 -3.12
N GLU A 450 2.34 -16.91 -4.19
CA GLU A 450 2.63 -18.34 -4.06
C GLU A 450 3.97 -18.59 -3.37
N LEU A 451 5.01 -17.87 -3.79
CA LEU A 451 6.33 -17.96 -3.16
C LEU A 451 6.27 -17.50 -1.70
N VAL A 452 5.54 -16.42 -1.39
CA VAL A 452 5.35 -15.95 -0.02
C VAL A 452 4.67 -17.01 0.85
N LYS A 453 3.64 -17.70 0.34
CA LYS A 453 2.94 -18.78 1.07
C LYS A 453 3.86 -19.94 1.45
N VAL A 454 4.86 -20.26 0.64
CA VAL A 454 5.86 -21.31 0.97
C VAL A 454 6.62 -21.00 2.26
N PHE A 455 6.70 -19.73 2.67
CA PHE A 455 7.39 -19.31 3.89
C PHE A 455 6.44 -18.89 5.03
N THR A 456 5.20 -18.54 4.71
CA THR A 456 4.28 -17.87 5.66
C THR A 456 3.00 -18.65 5.96
N SER A 457 2.59 -19.58 5.10
CA SER A 457 1.40 -20.39 5.35
C SER A 457 1.62 -21.34 6.53
N VAL A 458 0.57 -21.55 7.33
CA VAL A 458 0.57 -22.50 8.45
C VAL A 458 0.84 -23.95 8.01
N ASP A 459 0.54 -24.26 6.74
CA ASP A 459 0.81 -25.57 6.16
C ASP A 459 2.24 -25.72 5.62
N SER A 460 2.99 -24.62 5.55
CA SER A 460 4.33 -24.59 4.97
C SER A 460 5.34 -25.32 5.84
N ARG A 461 6.36 -25.90 5.19
CA ARG A 461 7.48 -26.55 5.89
C ARG A 461 8.24 -25.56 6.77
N HIS A 462 8.46 -24.34 6.29
CA HIS A 462 9.23 -23.33 7.02
C HIS A 462 8.50 -22.85 8.27
N THR A 463 7.20 -22.58 8.20
CA THR A 463 6.42 -22.20 9.39
C THR A 463 6.38 -23.33 10.42
N LYS A 464 6.21 -24.58 9.98
CA LYS A 464 6.27 -25.75 10.86
C LYS A 464 7.62 -25.90 11.54
N GLU A 465 8.72 -25.68 10.81
CA GLU A 465 10.08 -25.71 11.37
C GLU A 465 10.31 -24.62 12.43
N ILE A 466 9.78 -23.42 12.23
CA ILE A 466 9.83 -22.33 13.23
C ILE A 466 9.08 -22.74 14.50
N VAL A 467 7.88 -23.31 14.38
CA VAL A 467 7.09 -23.78 15.51
C VAL A 467 7.82 -24.88 16.28
N THR A 468 8.35 -25.89 15.58
CA THR A 468 9.15 -26.95 16.20
C THR A 468 10.39 -26.39 16.90
N SER A 469 11.09 -25.44 16.28
CA SER A 469 12.28 -24.80 16.87
C SER A 469 11.93 -24.05 18.16
N ALA A 470 10.78 -23.37 18.19
CA ALA A 470 10.29 -22.67 19.37
C ALA A 470 9.87 -23.64 20.49
N GLN A 471 9.30 -24.80 20.15
CA GLN A 471 8.91 -25.84 21.11
C GLN A 471 10.10 -26.53 21.76
N GLU A 472 11.09 -26.94 20.96
CA GLU A 472 12.29 -27.65 21.45
C GLU A 472 13.30 -26.70 22.12
N GLY A 473 13.37 -25.46 21.62
CA GLY A 473 14.45 -24.53 21.88
C GLY A 473 14.07 -23.24 22.60
N GLY A 474 12.78 -23.03 22.85
CA GLY A 474 12.25 -21.80 23.41
C GLY A 474 12.30 -20.59 22.45
N PRO A 475 12.00 -19.38 22.96
CA PRO A 475 11.84 -18.19 22.14
C PRO A 475 13.07 -17.81 21.31
N SER A 476 14.27 -18.06 21.81
CA SER A 476 15.52 -17.71 21.10
C SER A 476 15.69 -18.51 19.81
N LEU A 477 15.45 -19.83 19.85
CA LEU A 477 15.50 -20.68 18.65
C LEU A 477 14.32 -20.42 17.71
N GLY A 478 13.14 -20.09 18.25
CA GLY A 478 12.01 -19.61 17.43
C GLY A 478 12.36 -18.36 16.63
N ILE A 479 12.95 -17.35 17.28
CA ILE A 479 13.39 -16.11 16.62
C ILE A 479 14.47 -16.41 15.56
N LEU A 480 15.48 -17.23 15.88
CA LEU A 480 16.56 -17.55 14.96
C LEU A 480 16.04 -18.28 13.72
N SER A 481 15.18 -19.29 13.89
CA SER A 481 14.55 -20.01 12.79
C SER A 481 13.69 -19.08 11.92
N GLY A 482 12.94 -18.17 12.55
CA GLY A 482 12.17 -17.14 11.84
C GLY A 482 13.04 -16.21 10.98
N PHE A 483 14.16 -15.71 11.52
CA PHE A 483 15.12 -14.91 10.75
C PHE A 483 15.70 -15.66 9.56
N VAL A 484 16.03 -16.95 9.74
CA VAL A 484 16.55 -17.79 8.66
C VAL A 484 15.50 -17.94 7.55
N ALA A 485 14.26 -18.33 7.88
CA ALA A 485 13.18 -18.46 6.90
C ALA A 485 12.91 -17.14 6.15
N GLY A 486 12.90 -16.01 6.87
CA GLY A 486 12.73 -14.69 6.28
C GLY A 486 13.83 -14.35 5.27
N ASN A 487 15.10 -14.57 5.62
CA ASN A 487 16.22 -14.32 4.72
C ASN A 487 16.18 -15.21 3.47
N TYR A 488 15.84 -16.50 3.62
CA TYR A 488 15.66 -17.39 2.48
C TYR A 488 14.52 -16.92 1.56
N SER A 489 13.40 -16.46 2.13
CA SER A 489 12.28 -15.97 1.34
C SER A 489 12.68 -14.81 0.43
N GLY A 490 13.48 -13.86 0.93
CA GLY A 490 13.95 -12.71 0.17
C GLY A 490 14.77 -13.10 -1.08
N PHE A 491 15.57 -14.15 -0.99
CA PHE A 491 16.35 -14.65 -2.13
C PHE A 491 15.43 -15.15 -3.27
N TYR A 492 14.44 -15.99 -2.97
CA TYR A 492 13.54 -16.55 -3.99
C TYR A 492 12.59 -15.50 -4.58
N LEU A 493 12.09 -14.58 -3.74
CA LEU A 493 11.27 -13.47 -4.20
C LEU A 493 12.07 -12.56 -5.14
N GLY A 494 13.29 -12.17 -4.74
CA GLY A 494 14.18 -11.37 -5.59
C GLY A 494 14.53 -12.06 -6.92
N LEU A 495 14.82 -13.37 -6.89
CA LEU A 495 15.10 -14.14 -8.10
C LEU A 495 13.90 -14.15 -9.06
N SER A 496 12.68 -14.32 -8.54
CA SER A 496 11.47 -14.30 -9.36
C SER A 496 11.23 -12.94 -10.04
N MET A 497 11.50 -11.84 -9.32
CA MET A 497 11.41 -10.49 -9.87
C MET A 497 12.45 -10.27 -10.98
N VAL A 498 13.71 -10.64 -10.74
CA VAL A 498 14.79 -10.50 -11.74
C VAL A 498 14.49 -11.31 -13.00
N LEU A 499 13.96 -12.52 -12.86
CA LEU A 499 13.59 -13.36 -13.99
C LEU A 499 12.48 -12.73 -14.83
N LEU A 500 11.40 -12.28 -14.19
CA LEU A 500 10.26 -11.68 -14.89
C LEU A 500 10.60 -10.31 -15.51
N MET A 501 11.41 -9.50 -14.83
CA MET A 501 11.92 -8.24 -15.39
C MET A 501 12.88 -8.49 -16.55
N SER A 502 13.74 -9.51 -16.48
CA SER A 502 14.61 -9.89 -17.59
C SER A 502 13.81 -10.30 -18.83
N ILE A 503 12.72 -11.07 -18.65
CA ILE A 503 11.83 -11.43 -19.77
C ILE A 503 11.13 -10.19 -20.35
N GLY A 504 10.72 -9.23 -19.52
CA GLY A 504 10.13 -7.98 -20.00
C GLY A 504 11.13 -7.02 -20.65
N TYR A 505 12.43 -7.17 -20.34
CA TYR A 505 13.50 -6.34 -20.91
C TYR A 505 14.00 -6.88 -22.27
N LEU A 506 14.04 -8.20 -22.44
CA LEU A 506 14.38 -8.89 -23.69
C LEU A 506 13.25 -8.77 -24.72
#